data_AF-U4LTD2-F1
#
_entry.id   AF-U4LTD2-F1
#
_cell.length_a   1.000
_cell.length_b   1.000
_cell.length_c   1.000
_cell.angle_alpha   90.00
_cell.angle_beta   90.00
_cell.angle_gamma   90.00
#
_symmetry.space_group_name_H-M   'P 1'
#
loop_
_entity.id
_entity.type
_entity.pdbx_description
1 polymer ?
#
loop_
_entity_poly.entity_id
_entity_poly.type
_entity_poly.pdbx_seq_one_letter_code
_entity_poly.pdbx_strand_id
1 'polypeptide(L)'
;MTSRTTSTSHLLSQIPLLASPHISLPSAVTLPYSYQTLPHGLPPPSTGSGAGEGYIVSPSGAVSQTPEAVQHSIHTLLSHIQSERSEAEEAWNTWERGIQERELMEKRRVAPGWLDTGVTILEPARAGGAGGREDMRAAGMVDEAQDSASTEEGNQLDQVFGKMAV
;
A
#
# COMPACT_ATOMS: atom_id res chain seq x y z
N MET A 1 38.92 -42.81 2.99
CA MET A 1 37.59 -43.35 2.63
C MET A 1 37.75 -44.84 2.44
N THR A 2 37.09 -45.63 3.28
CA THR A 2 37.21 -47.09 3.36
C THR A 2 36.58 -47.76 2.14
N SER A 3 37.40 -48.42 1.33
CA SER A 3 36.94 -49.27 0.22
C SER A 3 36.29 -50.53 0.77
N ARG A 4 34.96 -50.51 0.86
CA ARG A 4 34.15 -51.65 1.27
C ARG A 4 34.20 -52.69 0.15
N THR A 5 34.95 -53.77 0.36
CA THR A 5 35.02 -54.92 -0.54
C THR A 5 33.68 -55.66 -0.52
N THR A 6 32.86 -55.47 -1.54
CA THR A 6 31.63 -56.26 -1.73
C THR A 6 32.00 -57.61 -2.32
N SER A 7 32.21 -58.61 -1.45
CA SER A 7 32.26 -60.01 -1.87
C SER A 7 30.86 -60.41 -2.34
N THR A 8 30.68 -60.50 -3.65
CA THR A 8 29.41 -60.91 -4.27
C THR A 8 29.19 -62.40 -4.01
N SER A 9 28.15 -62.76 -3.24
CA SER A 9 27.91 -64.14 -2.84
C SER A 9 27.55 -65.02 -4.04
N HIS A 10 28.20 -66.18 -4.16
CA HIS A 10 27.97 -67.17 -5.22
C HIS A 10 26.53 -67.72 -5.22
N LEU A 11 25.83 -67.65 -4.09
CA LEU A 11 24.42 -68.04 -4.02
C LEU A 11 23.49 -66.97 -4.63
N LEU A 12 23.87 -65.69 -4.59
CA LEU A 12 23.09 -64.61 -5.20
C LEU A 12 23.17 -64.59 -6.74
N SER A 13 24.21 -65.17 -7.35
CA SER A 13 24.30 -65.29 -8.81
C SER A 13 23.43 -66.42 -9.38
N GLN A 14 22.99 -67.35 -8.53
CA GLN A 14 22.16 -68.49 -8.94
C GLN A 14 20.66 -68.16 -8.95
N ILE A 15 20.27 -67.07 -8.29
CA ILE A 15 18.91 -66.55 -8.38
C ILE A 15 18.90 -65.63 -9.60
N PRO A 16 18.03 -65.85 -10.61
CA PRO A 16 17.87 -64.89 -11.68
C PRO A 16 17.42 -63.58 -11.03
N LEU A 17 18.35 -62.61 -10.96
CA LEU A 17 18.05 -61.26 -10.49
C LEU A 17 16.84 -60.80 -11.29
N LEU A 18 15.79 -60.45 -10.57
CA LEU A 18 14.42 -60.26 -11.04
C LEU A 18 14.36 -59.25 -12.20
N ALA A 19 14.71 -59.69 -13.41
CA ALA A 19 14.36 -59.03 -14.65
C ALA A 19 12.89 -59.38 -14.93
N SER A 20 12.02 -58.95 -14.02
CA SER A 20 10.58 -59.02 -14.27
C SER A 20 10.31 -58.15 -15.50
N PRO A 21 9.75 -58.69 -16.60
CA PRO A 21 9.43 -57.92 -17.79
C PRO A 21 8.34 -56.85 -17.53
N HIS A 22 7.73 -56.88 -16.33
CA HIS A 22 6.71 -55.93 -15.90
C HIS A 22 7.23 -54.88 -14.89
N ILE A 23 8.48 -54.97 -14.45
CA ILE A 23 9.10 -53.96 -13.58
C ILE A 23 10.19 -53.25 -14.37
N SER A 24 9.85 -52.07 -14.87
CA SER A 24 10.80 -51.12 -15.40
C SER A 24 11.45 -50.40 -14.23
N LEU A 25 12.70 -50.77 -13.91
CA LEU A 25 13.49 -49.99 -12.96
C LEU A 25 13.71 -48.59 -13.56
N PRO A 26 13.49 -47.51 -12.80
CA PRO A 26 13.77 -46.17 -13.30
C PRO A 26 15.25 -46.07 -13.66
N SER A 27 15.53 -45.88 -14.96
CA SER A 27 16.88 -45.68 -15.47
C SER A 27 17.41 -44.35 -14.94
N ALA A 28 18.65 -44.35 -14.44
CA ALA A 28 19.30 -43.13 -13.99
C ALA A 28 19.41 -42.13 -15.15
N VAL A 29 18.91 -40.91 -14.95
CA VAL A 29 18.97 -39.85 -15.95
C VAL A 29 20.41 -39.38 -16.07
N THR A 30 20.95 -39.41 -17.28
CA THR A 30 22.27 -38.85 -17.57
C THR A 30 22.14 -37.33 -17.61
N LEU A 31 22.83 -36.66 -16.70
CA LEU A 31 22.83 -35.20 -16.65
C LEU A 31 23.62 -34.67 -17.86
N PRO A 32 23.18 -33.54 -18.46
CA PRO A 32 23.89 -32.94 -19.59
C PRO A 32 25.30 -32.50 -19.16
N TYR A 33 26.21 -32.39 -20.13
CA TYR A 33 27.61 -32.01 -19.88
C TYR A 33 27.77 -30.62 -19.23
N SER A 34 26.72 -29.79 -19.30
CA SER A 34 26.63 -28.47 -18.67
C SER A 34 26.04 -28.50 -17.26
N TYR A 35 25.80 -29.69 -16.68
CA TYR A 35 25.23 -29.79 -15.35
C TYR A 35 26.20 -29.28 -14.29
N GLN A 36 25.85 -28.14 -13.70
CA GLN A 36 26.59 -27.54 -12.62
C GLN A 36 25.98 -28.01 -11.30
N THR A 37 26.71 -28.85 -10.57
CA THR A 37 26.28 -29.32 -9.25
C THR A 37 26.24 -28.14 -8.30
N LEU A 38 25.04 -27.80 -7.81
CA LEU A 38 24.91 -26.82 -6.74
C LEU A 38 25.65 -27.36 -5.49
N PRO A 39 26.42 -26.52 -4.78
CA PRO A 39 27.02 -26.92 -3.52
C PRO A 39 25.91 -27.39 -2.58
N HIS A 40 26.02 -28.64 -2.10
CA HIS A 40 25.04 -29.29 -1.22
C HIS A 40 25.08 -28.75 0.23
N GLY A 41 25.72 -27.60 0.44
CA GLY A 41 25.76 -26.90 1.71
C GLY A 41 25.10 -25.53 1.55
N LEU A 42 24.25 -25.17 2.51
CA LEU A 42 23.92 -23.78 2.75
C LEU A 42 25.24 -22.99 2.81
N PRO A 43 25.35 -21.80 2.21
CA PRO A 43 26.51 -20.95 2.45
C PRO A 43 26.70 -20.84 3.97
N PRO A 44 27.95 -20.88 4.48
CA PRO A 44 28.20 -20.83 5.90
C PRO A 44 27.40 -19.66 6.48
N PRO A 45 26.66 -19.85 7.59
CA PRO A 45 25.98 -18.74 8.21
C PRO A 45 27.02 -17.65 8.44
N SER A 46 26.75 -16.46 7.91
CA SER A 46 27.60 -15.28 8.11
C SER A 46 27.66 -14.97 9.60
N THR A 47 28.56 -15.61 10.33
CA THR A 47 28.82 -15.34 11.73
C THR A 47 30.26 -15.70 12.02
N GLY A 48 31.04 -14.66 12.33
CA GLY A 48 32.46 -14.74 12.67
C GLY A 48 32.76 -15.87 13.66
N SER A 49 33.79 -16.65 13.33
CA SER A 49 34.41 -17.58 14.26
C SER A 49 35.20 -16.78 15.29
N GLY A 50 34.70 -16.66 16.50
CA GLY A 50 35.46 -16.13 17.63
C GLY A 50 34.65 -15.16 18.47
N ALA A 51 34.85 -15.22 19.79
CA ALA A 51 34.20 -14.37 20.76
C ALA A 51 34.36 -12.88 20.41
N GLY A 52 33.26 -12.23 19.99
CA GLY A 52 33.19 -10.81 19.69
C GLY A 52 33.27 -10.49 18.19
N GLU A 53 32.16 -9.96 17.65
CA GLU A 53 32.07 -9.24 16.37
C GLU A 53 32.05 -10.08 15.08
N GLY A 54 30.91 -10.77 14.86
CA GLY A 54 30.56 -11.30 13.55
C GLY A 54 30.11 -10.19 12.61
N TYR A 55 30.77 -10.01 11.47
CA TYR A 55 30.38 -9.03 10.47
C TYR A 55 29.33 -9.59 9.50
N ILE A 56 28.37 -8.75 9.12
CA ILE A 56 27.35 -9.01 8.11
C ILE A 56 27.89 -8.52 6.76
N VAL A 57 28.08 -9.45 5.82
CA VAL A 57 28.46 -9.14 4.45
C VAL A 57 27.21 -9.08 3.58
N SER A 58 26.97 -7.92 2.94
CA SER A 58 25.90 -7.78 1.94
C SER A 58 26.16 -8.71 0.74
N PRO A 59 25.11 -9.27 0.08
CA PRO A 59 25.25 -10.08 -1.14
C PRO A 59 26.00 -9.36 -2.28
N SER A 60 26.06 -8.03 -2.25
CA SER A 60 26.83 -7.21 -3.20
C SER A 60 28.33 -7.11 -2.88
N GLY A 61 28.80 -7.73 -1.78
CA GLY A 61 30.21 -7.86 -1.43
C GLY A 61 30.92 -6.59 -0.95
N ALA A 62 30.24 -5.43 -0.97
CA ALA A 62 30.91 -4.13 -0.79
C ALA A 62 30.99 -3.65 0.68
N VAL A 63 30.19 -4.19 1.59
CA VAL A 63 30.10 -3.69 2.97
C VAL A 63 29.99 -4.84 3.96
N SER A 64 30.98 -4.91 4.86
CA SER A 64 31.04 -5.77 6.02
C SER A 64 30.69 -4.92 7.24
N GLN A 65 29.44 -4.92 7.68
CA GLN A 65 28.95 -4.11 8.80
C GLN A 65 28.79 -4.94 10.08
N THR A 66 28.98 -4.32 11.25
CA THR A 66 28.64 -4.98 12.52
C THR A 66 27.11 -5.02 12.68
N PRO A 67 26.54 -6.04 13.35
CA PRO A 67 25.11 -6.13 13.61
C PRO A 67 24.56 -4.91 14.37
N GLU A 68 25.35 -4.37 15.30
CA GLU A 68 25.00 -3.15 16.04
C GLU A 68 24.88 -1.94 15.12
N ALA A 69 25.80 -1.78 14.15
CA ALA A 69 25.73 -0.70 13.17
C ALA A 69 24.46 -0.81 12.29
N VAL A 70 24.05 -2.02 11.93
CA VAL A 70 22.80 -2.24 11.18
C VAL A 70 21.57 -1.89 12.03
N GLN A 71 21.54 -2.33 13.29
CA GLN A 71 20.46 -1.98 14.22
C GLN A 71 20.35 -0.47 14.41
N HIS A 72 21.48 0.21 14.60
CA HIS A 72 21.51 1.67 14.70
C HIS A 72 20.95 2.32 13.43
N SER A 73 21.38 1.87 12.24
CA SER A 73 20.87 2.38 10.96
C SER A 73 19.35 2.23 10.83
N ILE A 74 18.81 1.07 11.23
CA ILE A 74 17.36 0.83 11.21
C ILE A 74 16.64 1.76 12.17
N HIS A 75 17.14 1.92 13.40
CA HIS A 75 16.54 2.81 14.40
C HIS A 75 16.60 4.29 13.98
N THR A 76 17.71 4.73 13.40
CA THR A 76 17.85 6.08 12.85
C THR A 76 16.84 6.30 11.73
N LEU A 77 16.73 5.38 10.78
CA LEU A 77 15.79 5.48 9.67
C LEU A 77 14.33 5.47 10.16
N LEU A 78 14.01 4.62 11.14
CA LEU A 78 12.70 4.60 11.78
C LEU A 78 12.38 5.96 12.43
N SER A 79 13.30 6.52 13.22
CA SER A 79 13.09 7.81 13.87
C SER A 79 12.88 8.95 12.86
N HIS A 80 13.60 8.91 11.75
CA HIS A 80 13.49 9.91 10.69
C HIS A 80 12.12 9.84 10.00
N ILE A 81 11.66 8.64 9.63
CA ILE A 81 10.34 8.44 9.04
C ILE A 81 9.23 8.87 10.02
N GLN A 82 9.41 8.61 11.31
CA GLN A 82 8.46 9.06 12.33
C GLN A 82 8.41 10.59 12.44
N SER A 83 9.57 11.27 12.42
CA SER A 83 9.60 12.74 12.43
C SER A 83 8.97 13.37 11.19
N GLU A 84 9.23 12.80 10.00
CA GLU A 84 8.61 13.29 8.76
C GLU A 84 7.10 13.10 8.77
N ARG A 85 6.61 11.98 9.32
CA ARG A 85 5.17 11.74 9.48
C ARG A 85 4.52 12.77 10.41
N SER A 86 5.12 13.03 11.58
CA SER A 86 4.56 14.03 12.50
C SER A 86 4.57 15.44 11.90
N GLU A 87 5.65 15.81 11.20
CA GLU A 87 5.74 17.11 10.55
C GLU A 87 4.68 17.26 9.44
N ALA A 88 4.45 16.21 8.65
CA ALA A 88 3.39 16.20 7.64
C ALA A 88 1.99 16.32 8.26
N GLU A 89 1.72 15.63 9.38
CA GLU A 89 0.45 15.73 10.11
C GLU A 89 0.23 17.15 10.68
N GLU A 90 1.27 17.77 11.23
CA GLU A 90 1.21 19.16 11.72
C GLU A 90 0.99 20.16 10.58
N ALA A 91 1.70 19.99 9.45
CA ALA A 91 1.52 20.80 8.26
C ALA A 91 0.10 20.69 7.70
N TRP A 92 -0.46 19.48 7.69
CA TRP A 92 -1.85 19.26 7.28
C TRP A 92 -2.84 19.97 8.21
N ASN A 93 -2.69 19.80 9.53
CA ASN A 93 -3.58 20.40 10.52
C ASN A 93 -3.53 21.93 10.52
N THR A 94 -2.34 22.51 10.29
CA THR A 94 -2.17 23.97 10.18
C THR A 94 -2.79 24.50 8.89
N TRP A 95 -2.64 23.79 7.78
CA TRP A 95 -3.29 24.14 6.51
C TRP A 95 -4.82 24.09 6.62
N GLU A 96 -5.37 23.02 7.19
CA GLU A 96 -6.81 22.84 7.42
C GLU A 96 -7.38 23.95 8.30
N ARG A 97 -6.70 24.26 9.42
CA ARG A 97 -7.08 25.38 10.29
C ARG A 97 -7.08 26.71 9.54
N GLY A 98 -6.08 26.94 8.68
CA GLY A 98 -6.01 28.12 7.84
C GLY A 98 -7.16 28.23 6.84
N ILE A 99 -7.63 27.10 6.27
CA ILE A 99 -8.85 27.08 5.44
C ILE A 99 -10.05 27.46 6.28
N GLN A 100 -10.24 26.79 7.41
CA GLN A 100 -11.38 27.03 8.29
C GLN A 100 -11.43 28.49 8.76
N GLU A 101 -10.29 29.08 9.10
CA GLU A 101 -10.20 30.48 9.49
C GLU A 101 -10.57 31.42 8.34
N ARG A 102 -10.05 31.18 7.12
CA ARG A 102 -10.41 31.99 5.95
C ARG A 102 -11.89 31.89 5.61
N GLU A 103 -12.43 30.68 5.57
CA GLU A 103 -13.87 30.47 5.35
C GLU A 103 -14.70 31.13 6.43
N LEU A 104 -14.28 31.05 7.69
CA LEU A 104 -14.99 31.65 8.82
C LEU A 104 -14.94 33.18 8.72
N MET A 105 -13.81 33.76 8.30
CA MET A 105 -13.69 35.20 8.02
C MET A 105 -14.55 35.63 6.82
N GLU A 106 -14.61 34.85 5.75
CA GLU A 106 -15.51 35.11 4.62
C GLU A 106 -16.98 35.03 5.04
N LYS A 107 -17.35 34.01 5.82
CA LYS A 107 -18.70 33.86 6.37
C LYS A 107 -19.06 35.02 7.32
N ARG A 108 -18.12 35.48 8.16
CA ARG A 108 -18.27 36.70 8.99
C ARG A 108 -18.41 37.96 8.14
N ARG A 109 -17.71 38.06 7.01
CA ARG A 109 -17.82 39.18 6.07
C ARG A 109 -19.18 39.20 5.39
N VAL A 110 -19.67 38.03 4.96
CA VAL A 110 -20.95 37.88 4.24
C VAL A 110 -22.15 38.09 5.18
N ALA A 111 -22.07 37.57 6.41
CA ALA A 111 -23.15 37.64 7.38
C ALA A 111 -22.63 38.08 8.77
N PRO A 112 -22.34 39.38 8.95
CA PRO A 112 -21.90 39.91 10.23
C PRO A 112 -22.99 39.71 11.30
N GLY A 113 -22.63 39.11 12.44
CA GLY A 113 -23.54 38.90 13.56
C GLY A 113 -24.49 37.70 13.46
N TRP A 114 -24.53 36.98 12.33
CA TRP A 114 -25.39 35.78 12.15
C TRP A 114 -24.78 34.51 12.76
N LEU A 115 -23.47 34.30 12.62
CA LEU A 115 -22.79 33.07 13.05
C LEU A 115 -22.52 33.00 14.56
N ASP A 116 -22.23 34.14 15.18
CA ASP A 116 -21.73 34.17 16.57
C ASP A 116 -22.86 34.37 17.61
N THR A 117 -24.08 34.72 17.19
CA THR A 117 -25.18 35.09 18.11
C THR A 117 -26.13 33.93 18.44
N GLY A 118 -25.97 32.76 17.81
CA GLY A 118 -26.82 31.59 18.04
C GLY A 118 -28.29 31.80 17.62
N VAL A 119 -28.60 32.90 16.93
CA VAL A 119 -29.95 33.21 16.46
C VAL A 119 -30.17 32.47 15.14
N THR A 120 -30.95 31.39 15.18
CA THR A 120 -31.39 30.67 13.98
C THR A 120 -32.61 31.36 13.37
N ILE A 121 -32.69 31.45 12.03
CA ILE A 121 -33.92 31.91 11.35
C ILE A 121 -34.99 30.89 11.71
N LEU A 122 -36.13 31.35 12.19
CA LEU A 122 -37.28 30.48 12.42
C LEU A 122 -37.74 29.94 11.08
N GLU A 123 -37.60 28.63 10.88
CA GLU A 123 -38.20 27.96 9.73
C GLU A 123 -39.71 27.87 9.95
N PRO A 124 -40.53 28.13 8.92
CA PRO A 124 -41.96 27.98 9.02
C PRO A 124 -42.30 26.51 9.22
N ALA A 125 -42.85 26.17 10.38
CA ALA A 125 -43.44 24.86 10.61
C ALA A 125 -44.59 24.67 9.62
N ARG A 126 -44.51 23.65 8.75
CA ARG A 126 -45.69 23.20 8.00
C ARG A 126 -46.72 22.75 9.03
N ALA A 127 -47.92 23.33 8.98
CA ALA A 127 -49.06 22.92 9.79
C ALA A 127 -49.47 21.49 9.42
N GLY A 128 -48.80 20.49 10.02
CA GLY A 128 -49.01 19.08 9.77
C GLY A 128 -47.71 18.32 9.51
N GLY A 129 -46.94 18.05 10.55
CA GLY A 129 -45.77 17.18 10.43
C GLY A 129 -44.78 17.35 11.56
N ALA A 130 -45.14 16.87 12.75
CA ALA A 130 -44.15 16.51 13.75
C ALA A 130 -43.41 15.26 13.25
N GLY A 131 -42.08 15.34 13.13
CA GLY A 131 -41.21 14.17 13.04
C GLY A 131 -40.33 14.11 11.80
N GLY A 132 -39.01 14.21 12.04
CA GLY A 132 -37.97 13.43 11.35
C GLY A 132 -37.90 13.53 9.83
N ARG A 133 -36.98 14.36 9.33
CA ARG A 133 -36.50 14.27 7.95
C ARG A 133 -35.52 13.10 7.84
N GLU A 134 -36.06 11.89 7.72
CA GLU A 134 -35.39 10.73 7.12
C GLU A 134 -36.13 10.38 5.82
N ASP A 135 -35.36 10.30 4.74
CA ASP A 135 -35.60 9.62 3.48
C ASP A 135 -36.99 9.70 2.79
N MET A 136 -37.04 10.38 1.65
CA MET A 136 -37.38 9.72 0.38
C MET A 136 -37.25 10.65 -0.84
N ARG A 137 -36.45 10.17 -1.79
CA ARG A 137 -36.53 10.49 -3.22
C ARG A 137 -37.97 10.30 -3.73
N ALA A 138 -38.43 11.17 -4.63
CA ALA A 138 -39.02 10.82 -5.94
C ALA A 138 -39.99 11.90 -6.48
N ALA A 139 -39.89 12.11 -7.80
CA ALA A 139 -40.89 12.66 -8.73
C ALA A 139 -41.27 14.15 -8.53
N GLY A 140 -40.90 15.05 -9.46
CA GLY A 140 -41.64 15.31 -10.71
C GLY A 140 -42.74 16.36 -10.40
N MET A 141 -43.02 17.42 -11.15
CA MET A 141 -42.92 17.73 -12.56
C MET A 141 -43.19 19.25 -12.68
N VAL A 142 -42.61 19.87 -13.71
CA VAL A 142 -42.73 21.25 -14.23
C VAL A 142 -44.10 21.95 -14.12
N ASP A 143 -44.12 23.29 -13.98
CA ASP A 143 -44.71 24.21 -14.99
C ASP A 143 -44.39 25.70 -14.74
N GLU A 144 -43.93 26.37 -15.80
CA GLU A 144 -44.04 27.78 -16.21
C GLU A 144 -44.07 28.92 -15.15
N ALA A 145 -42.90 29.54 -14.90
CA ALA A 145 -42.76 31.00 -14.73
C ALA A 145 -41.29 31.40 -14.48
N GLN A 146 -40.42 31.43 -15.50
CA GLN A 146 -39.13 32.17 -15.44
C GLN A 146 -38.37 32.09 -16.78
N ASP A 147 -38.72 32.93 -17.75
CA ASP A 147 -37.96 33.05 -19.02
C ASP A 147 -37.17 34.39 -19.14
N SER A 148 -37.13 35.19 -18.07
CA SER A 148 -36.34 36.43 -18.02
C SER A 148 -35.08 36.33 -17.16
N ALA A 149 -34.99 35.35 -16.25
CA ALA A 149 -33.81 35.17 -15.38
C ALA A 149 -32.73 34.29 -16.04
N SER A 150 -33.14 33.27 -16.79
CA SER A 150 -32.26 32.36 -17.53
C SER A 150 -31.46 33.08 -18.63
N THR A 151 -32.08 34.06 -19.31
CA THR A 151 -31.42 34.85 -20.35
C THR A 151 -30.32 35.75 -19.77
N GLU A 152 -30.54 36.32 -18.57
CA GLU A 152 -29.57 37.19 -17.90
C GLU A 152 -28.38 36.39 -17.34
N GLU A 153 -28.65 35.20 -16.80
CA GLU A 153 -27.61 34.27 -16.35
C GLU A 153 -26.78 33.73 -17.53
N GLY A 154 -27.42 33.39 -18.65
CA GLY A 154 -26.74 32.97 -19.87
C GLY A 154 -25.82 34.05 -20.46
N ASN A 155 -26.26 35.30 -20.45
CA ASN A 155 -25.44 36.44 -20.90
C ASN A 155 -24.23 36.70 -19.98
N GLN A 156 -24.39 36.52 -18.67
CA GLN A 156 -23.28 36.67 -17.72
C GLN A 156 -22.22 35.59 -17.93
N LEU A 157 -22.64 34.36 -18.25
CA LEU A 157 -21.73 33.28 -18.60
C LEU A 157 -20.98 33.56 -19.92
N ASP A 158 -21.65 34.08 -20.95
CA ASP A 158 -21.00 34.46 -22.22
C ASP A 158 -19.99 35.62 -22.06
N GLN A 159 -20.24 36.54 -21.10
CA GLN A 159 -19.30 37.62 -20.76
C GLN A 159 -18.04 37.13 -20.04
N VAL A 160 -18.16 36.19 -19.10
CA VAL A 160 -17.01 35.72 -18.30
C VAL A 160 -16.20 34.65 -19.02
N PHE A 161 -16.83 33.82 -19.85
CA PHE A 161 -16.13 32.76 -20.58
C PHE A 161 -15.71 33.15 -21.99
N GLY A 162 -16.27 34.24 -22.53
CA GLY A 162 -16.01 34.69 -23.89
C GLY A 162 -16.57 33.70 -24.92
N LYS A 163 -17.07 34.21 -26.04
CA LYS A 163 -17.56 33.36 -27.14
C LYS A 163 -16.49 32.36 -27.57
N MET A 164 -16.63 31.12 -27.14
CA MET A 164 -15.92 29.98 -27.73
C MET A 164 -16.54 29.76 -29.11
N ALA A 165 -16.02 30.46 -30.11
CA ALA A 165 -16.26 30.15 -31.50
C ALA A 165 -15.56 28.81 -31.81
N VAL A 166 -16.37 27.77 -32.04
CA VAL A 166 -15.96 26.57 -32.77
C VAL A 166 -16.19 26.81 -34.26
#